data_AF-A0AAX3FT78-F1
#
_entry.id   AF-A0AAX3FT78-F1
#
_cell.length_a   1.000
_cell.length_b   1.000
_cell.length_c   1.000
_cell.angle_alpha   90.00
_cell.angle_beta   90.00
_cell.angle_gamma   90.00
#
_symmetry.space_group_name_H-M   'P 1'
#
loop_
_entity.id
_entity.type
_entity.pdbx_description
1 polymer ?
#
loop_
_entity_poly.entity_id
_entity_poly.type
_entity_poly.pdbx_seq_one_letter_code
_entity_poly.pdbx_strand_id
1 'polypeptide(L)'
;MSLPHPTRTTLALSLCLLALAGMLGYEHYQLSKLTSGLAATADKESLDALLTRLTKVDERLDTVDGKHLVTDEDFRAGQQALSNRLDAVQAYAKQAIETVQELSRNAASTAELVMLKASVETIDSRLKDLNKVQVKPAPASPSKPKPAVRKMAPAPKTVTASPPPAPPFNVLGIEYRGGERFLSVAPPGSTQLSEIYLIRPGDAVAGTSWRLRSITDGRAAFDVAGSPQTVTLAP
;
A
#
# COMPACT_ATOMS: atom_id res chain seq x y z
N MET A 1 47.17 87.78 -4.79
CA MET A 1 46.35 87.08 -3.77
C MET A 1 47.09 85.80 -3.41
N SER A 2 47.76 85.78 -2.26
CA SER A 2 48.60 84.66 -1.84
C SER A 2 47.72 83.53 -1.34
N LEU A 3 47.74 82.37 -2.00
CA LEU A 3 47.01 81.20 -1.53
C LEU A 3 47.65 80.70 -0.22
N PRO A 4 46.87 80.46 0.85
CA PRO A 4 47.40 79.88 2.08
C PRO A 4 47.84 78.44 1.80
N HIS A 5 49.08 78.12 2.19
CA HIS A 5 49.62 76.78 2.05
C HIS A 5 48.91 75.84 3.03
N PRO A 6 48.46 74.65 2.61
CA PRO A 6 47.80 73.71 3.49
C PRO A 6 48.75 73.32 4.62
N THR A 7 48.36 73.60 5.86
CA THR A 7 49.11 73.17 7.05
C THR A 7 49.01 71.65 7.17
N ARG A 8 50.08 71.00 7.64
CA ARG A 8 50.17 69.52 7.76
C ARG A 8 48.96 68.90 8.48
N THR A 9 48.31 69.65 9.37
CA THR A 9 47.10 69.26 10.10
C THR A 9 45.86 69.15 9.21
N THR A 10 45.67 70.04 8.24
CA THR A 10 44.54 69.98 7.28
C THR A 10 44.64 68.77 6.36
N LEU A 11 45.86 68.42 5.94
CA LEU A 11 46.12 67.19 5.18
C LEU A 11 45.82 65.94 6.02
N ALA A 12 46.26 65.90 7.27
CA ALA A 12 45.98 64.79 8.18
C ALA A 12 44.47 64.60 8.45
N LEU A 13 43.73 65.70 8.66
CA LEU A 13 42.28 65.65 8.85
C LEU A 13 41.54 65.18 7.59
N SER A 14 41.95 65.66 6.40
CA SER A 14 41.36 65.21 5.14
C SER A 14 41.55 63.71 4.90
N LEU A 15 42.73 63.18 5.25
CA LEU A 15 43.06 61.76 5.13
C LEU A 15 42.27 60.92 6.16
N CYS A 16 42.09 61.44 7.37
CA CYS A 16 41.26 60.81 8.39
C CYS A 16 39.79 60.76 7.98
N LEU A 17 39.26 61.84 7.41
CA LEU A 17 37.88 61.89 6.88
C LEU A 17 37.67 60.92 5.72
N LEU A 18 38.64 60.79 4.81
CA LEU A 18 38.59 59.79 3.73
C LEU A 18 38.61 58.36 4.28
N ALA A 19 39.43 58.08 5.29
CA ALA A 19 39.47 56.77 5.94
C ALA A 19 38.14 56.43 6.64
N LEU A 20 37.54 57.40 7.35
CA LEU A 20 36.23 57.24 7.99
C LEU A 20 35.11 57.04 6.94
N ALA A 21 35.10 57.81 5.87
CA ALA A 21 34.13 57.65 4.78
C ALA A 21 34.24 56.27 4.11
N GLY A 22 35.45 55.78 3.91
CA GLY A 22 35.70 54.43 3.41
C GLY A 22 35.20 53.34 4.36
N MET A 23 35.42 53.52 5.68
CA MET A 23 34.94 52.61 6.70
C MET A 23 33.40 52.58 6.76
N LEU A 24 32.73 53.74 6.75
CA LEU A 24 31.27 53.83 6.69
C LEU A 24 30.70 53.19 5.41
N GLY A 25 31.36 53.40 4.25
CA GLY A 25 30.98 52.75 3.00
C GLY A 25 31.12 51.22 3.05
N TYR A 26 32.18 50.73 3.70
CA TYR A 26 32.40 49.30 3.88
C TYR A 26 31.36 48.67 4.82
N GLU A 27 31.03 49.32 5.94
CA GLU A 27 29.96 48.88 6.83
C GLU A 27 28.61 48.87 6.13
N HIS A 28 28.29 49.91 5.36
CA HIS A 28 27.05 49.98 4.60
C HIS A 28 26.95 48.88 3.54
N TYR A 29 28.07 48.56 2.89
CA TYR A 29 28.17 47.46 1.95
C TYR A 29 27.94 46.10 2.61
N GLN A 30 28.52 45.88 3.80
CA GLN A 30 28.30 44.66 4.58
C GLN A 30 26.85 44.55 5.03
N LEU A 31 26.27 45.63 5.57
CA LEU A 31 24.87 45.65 6.00
C LEU A 31 23.94 45.35 4.83
N SER A 32 24.19 45.94 3.66
CA SER A 32 23.40 45.69 2.44
C SER A 32 23.51 44.23 2.00
N LYS A 33 24.68 43.60 2.11
CA LYS A 33 24.88 42.17 1.81
C LYS A 33 24.13 41.27 2.79
N LEU A 34 24.19 41.56 4.09
CA LEU A 34 23.45 40.80 5.10
C LEU A 34 21.94 40.93 4.87
N THR A 35 21.45 42.15 4.59
CA THR A 35 20.03 42.40 4.35
C THR A 35 19.55 41.71 3.07
N SER A 36 20.36 41.72 2.01
CA SER A 36 20.04 41.03 0.74
C SER A 36 20.09 39.51 0.90
N GLY A 37 21.07 38.98 1.64
CA GLY A 37 21.18 37.55 1.94
C GLY A 37 20.04 37.05 2.84
N LEU A 38 19.61 37.88 3.80
CA LEU A 38 18.46 37.57 4.64
C LEU A 38 17.15 37.62 3.86
N ALA A 39 16.96 38.59 2.96
CA ALA A 39 15.81 38.63 2.05
C ALA A 39 15.79 37.49 1.03
N ALA A 40 16.95 36.98 0.61
CA ALA A 40 17.07 35.81 -0.25
C ALA A 40 16.82 34.49 0.50
N THR A 41 17.09 34.44 1.81
CA THR A 41 16.84 33.27 2.67
C THR A 41 15.41 33.25 3.20
N ALA A 42 14.86 34.41 3.55
CA ALA A 42 13.43 34.64 3.79
C ALA A 42 12.71 34.90 2.46
N ASP A 43 12.86 33.96 1.54
CA ASP A 43 12.28 34.09 0.20
C ASP A 43 10.75 34.14 0.33
N LYS A 44 10.14 35.19 -0.23
CA LYS A 44 8.68 35.38 -0.20
C LYS A 44 7.96 34.19 -0.86
N GLU A 45 8.59 33.56 -1.83
CA GLU A 45 8.09 32.36 -2.49
C GLU A 45 8.00 31.18 -1.50
N SER A 46 8.97 31.03 -0.59
CA SER A 46 8.93 29.98 0.44
C SER A 46 7.81 30.22 1.47
N LEU A 47 7.55 31.47 1.84
CA LEU A 47 6.45 31.84 2.74
C LEU A 47 5.09 31.64 2.07
N ASP A 48 4.95 32.04 0.81
CA ASP A 48 3.73 31.84 0.04
C ASP A 48 3.44 30.35 -0.21
N ALA A 49 4.49 29.56 -0.47
CA ALA A 49 4.40 28.11 -0.57
C ALA A 49 3.99 27.45 0.76
N LEU A 50 4.47 27.97 1.90
CA LEU A 50 4.05 27.49 3.22
C LEU A 50 2.59 27.84 3.53
N LEU A 51 2.15 29.06 3.22
CA LEU A 51 0.74 29.48 3.37
C LEU A 51 -0.20 28.65 2.48
N THR A 52 0.23 28.38 1.25
CA THR A 52 -0.51 27.51 0.32
C THR A 52 -0.58 26.07 0.82
N ARG A 53 0.50 25.57 1.43
CA ARG A 53 0.49 24.23 2.05
C ARG A 53 -0.42 24.17 3.27
N LEU A 54 -0.47 25.24 4.07
CA LEU A 54 -1.28 25.29 5.28
C LEU A 54 -2.78 25.33 4.95
N THR A 55 -3.19 26.17 3.99
CA THR A 55 -4.57 26.20 3.46
C THR A 55 -4.98 24.86 2.84
N LYS A 56 -4.07 24.19 2.12
CA LYS A 56 -4.33 22.85 1.59
C LYS A 56 -4.45 21.78 2.67
N VAL A 57 -3.70 21.90 3.77
CA VAL A 57 -3.83 20.98 4.92
C VAL A 57 -5.16 21.20 5.62
N ASP A 58 -5.58 22.46 5.79
CA ASP A 58 -6.84 22.86 6.39
C ASP A 58 -8.04 22.32 5.61
N GLU A 59 -8.06 22.52 4.29
CA GLU A 59 -9.09 21.97 3.39
C GLU A 59 -9.14 20.44 3.46
N ARG A 60 -7.98 19.79 3.54
CA ARG A 60 -7.93 18.33 3.70
C ARG A 60 -8.44 17.88 5.06
N LEU A 61 -8.26 18.67 6.12
CA LEU A 61 -8.76 18.35 7.44
C LEU A 61 -10.28 18.46 7.49
N ASP A 62 -10.86 19.54 6.94
CA ASP A 62 -12.31 19.72 6.80
C ASP A 62 -12.97 18.58 6.00
N THR A 63 -12.33 18.13 4.91
CA THR A 63 -12.84 16.99 4.13
C THR A 63 -12.77 15.65 4.87
N VAL A 64 -11.86 15.52 5.84
CA VAL A 64 -11.73 14.31 6.68
C VAL A 64 -12.71 14.37 7.84
N ASP A 65 -12.92 15.52 8.47
CA ASP A 65 -13.96 15.72 9.48
C ASP A 65 -15.36 15.50 8.89
N GLY A 66 -15.58 15.88 7.62
CA GLY A 66 -16.82 15.61 6.89
C GLY A 66 -17.00 14.15 6.41
N LYS A 67 -15.93 13.33 6.41
CA LYS A 67 -16.00 11.91 6.09
C LYS A 67 -16.15 11.12 7.37
N HIS A 68 -17.40 10.78 7.69
CA HIS A 68 -17.85 9.85 8.73
C HIS A 68 -16.75 8.89 9.20
N LEU A 69 -15.98 9.34 10.18
CA LEU A 69 -15.09 8.51 10.97
C LEU A 69 -16.01 7.49 11.63
N VAL A 70 -15.68 6.20 11.50
CA VAL A 70 -16.48 5.11 12.07
C VAL A 70 -16.84 5.48 13.50
N THR A 71 -18.12 5.74 13.75
CA THR A 71 -18.56 6.21 15.06
C THR A 71 -18.43 5.05 16.04
N ASP A 72 -18.16 5.32 17.32
CA ASP A 72 -18.12 4.28 18.35
C ASP A 72 -19.40 3.43 18.37
N GLU A 73 -20.53 4.01 17.96
CA GLU A 73 -21.80 3.30 17.77
C GLU A 73 -21.76 2.28 16.63
N ASP A 74 -21.15 2.59 15.49
CA ASP A 74 -21.02 1.65 14.37
C ASP A 74 -20.10 0.48 14.73
N PHE A 75 -19.01 0.77 15.46
CA PHE A 75 -18.12 -0.25 15.97
C PHE A 75 -18.84 -1.18 16.94
N ARG A 76 -19.59 -0.62 17.90
CA ARG A 76 -20.38 -1.39 18.87
C ARG A 76 -21.49 -2.19 18.19
N ALA A 77 -22.17 -1.63 17.20
CA ALA A 77 -23.17 -2.33 16.40
C ALA A 77 -22.54 -3.50 15.62
N GLY A 78 -21.36 -3.29 15.04
CA GLY A 78 -20.58 -4.34 14.37
C GLY A 78 -20.16 -5.46 15.32
N GLN A 79 -19.69 -5.13 16.52
CA GLN A 79 -19.32 -6.10 17.54
C GLN A 79 -20.53 -6.91 18.03
N GLN A 80 -21.67 -6.26 18.25
CA GLN A 80 -22.91 -6.93 18.63
C GLN A 80 -23.41 -7.88 17.53
N ALA A 81 -23.37 -7.44 16.27
CA ALA A 81 -23.75 -8.25 15.13
C ALA A 81 -22.85 -9.49 14.97
N LEU A 82 -21.55 -9.35 15.24
CA LEU A 82 -20.62 -10.47 15.24
C LEU A 82 -20.91 -11.47 16.37
N SER A 83 -21.16 -10.98 17.60
CA SER A 83 -21.53 -11.83 18.74
C SER A 83 -22.79 -12.64 18.43
N ASN A 84 -23.84 -12.00 17.94
CA ASN A 84 -25.09 -12.68 17.58
C ASN A 84 -24.89 -13.76 16.51
N ARG A 85 -24.01 -13.50 15.52
CA ARG A 85 -23.67 -14.49 14.49
C ARG A 85 -22.90 -15.68 15.06
N LEU A 86 -21.97 -15.44 15.98
CA LEU A 86 -21.24 -16.53 16.66
C LEU A 86 -22.18 -17.38 17.50
N ASP A 87 -23.10 -16.75 18.25
CA ASP A 87 -24.11 -17.46 19.03
C ASP A 87 -25.03 -18.31 18.14
N ALA A 88 -25.46 -17.77 16.99
CA ALA A 88 -26.28 -18.51 16.03
C ALA A 88 -25.54 -19.70 15.42
N VAL A 89 -24.26 -19.54 15.05
CA VAL A 89 -23.41 -20.62 14.54
C VAL A 89 -23.18 -21.69 15.61
N GLN A 90 -22.95 -21.29 16.86
CA GLN A 90 -22.76 -22.22 17.97
C GLN A 90 -24.05 -23.00 18.28
N ALA A 91 -25.21 -22.35 18.27
CA ALA A 91 -26.49 -23.01 18.43
C ALA A 91 -26.74 -24.03 17.31
N TYR A 92 -26.44 -23.66 16.06
CA TYR A 92 -26.57 -24.56 14.92
C TYR A 92 -25.59 -25.75 15.01
N ALA A 93 -24.34 -25.50 15.42
CA ALA A 93 -23.36 -26.56 15.62
C ALA A 93 -23.80 -27.53 16.73
N LYS A 94 -24.37 -27.02 17.83
CA LYS A 94 -24.91 -27.85 18.90
C LYS A 94 -26.09 -28.70 18.41
N GLN A 95 -27.01 -28.11 17.64
CA GLN A 95 -28.13 -28.83 17.04
C GLN A 95 -27.65 -29.90 16.04
N ALA A 96 -26.61 -29.62 15.25
CA ALA A 96 -26.01 -30.61 14.35
C ALA A 96 -25.38 -31.79 15.13
N ILE A 97 -24.74 -31.51 16.27
CA ILE A 97 -24.18 -32.57 17.13
C ILE A 97 -25.30 -33.38 17.79
N GLU A 98 -26.34 -32.74 18.30
CA GLU A 98 -27.49 -33.40 18.93
C GLU A 98 -28.26 -34.26 17.92
N THR A 99 -28.49 -33.76 16.71
CA THR A 99 -29.11 -34.54 15.63
C THR A 99 -28.24 -35.72 15.23
N VAL A 100 -26.92 -35.56 15.08
CA VAL A 100 -26.02 -36.68 14.82
C VAL A 100 -26.00 -37.67 15.97
N GLN A 101 -26.08 -37.21 17.22
CA GLN A 101 -26.13 -38.08 18.41
C GLN A 101 -27.45 -38.86 18.48
N GLU A 102 -28.58 -38.22 18.20
CA GLU A 102 -29.90 -38.85 18.13
C GLU A 102 -29.99 -39.83 16.95
N LEU A 103 -29.46 -39.45 15.78
CA LEU A 103 -29.30 -40.37 14.65
C LEU A 103 -28.39 -41.54 15.05
N SER A 104 -27.25 -41.35 15.71
CA SER A 104 -26.39 -42.47 16.14
C SER A 104 -27.07 -43.41 17.15
N ARG A 105 -28.00 -42.89 17.96
CA ARG A 105 -28.83 -43.72 18.87
C ARG A 105 -29.94 -44.46 18.12
N ASN A 106 -30.46 -43.89 17.03
CA ASN A 106 -31.56 -44.45 16.24
C ASN A 106 -31.09 -45.20 14.96
N ALA A 107 -29.80 -45.10 14.59
CA ALA A 107 -29.21 -45.63 13.35
C ALA A 107 -28.89 -47.12 13.43
N ALA A 108 -29.94 -47.90 13.65
CA ALA A 108 -30.03 -49.24 13.09
C ALA A 108 -30.57 -49.22 11.63
N SER A 109 -30.89 -48.05 11.03
CA SER A 109 -31.49 -48.00 9.68
C SER A 109 -30.73 -47.14 8.66
N THR A 110 -30.36 -47.80 7.55
CA THR A 110 -29.59 -47.27 6.41
C THR A 110 -30.33 -46.15 5.65
N ALA A 111 -31.63 -45.99 5.87
CA ALA A 111 -32.46 -44.97 5.21
C ALA A 111 -32.13 -43.55 5.67
N GLU A 112 -31.70 -43.37 6.92
CA GLU A 112 -31.43 -42.04 7.49
C GLU A 112 -30.06 -41.48 7.08
N LEU A 113 -29.08 -42.35 6.78
CA LEU A 113 -27.80 -41.93 6.18
C LEU A 113 -28.00 -41.32 4.78
N VAL A 114 -28.99 -41.79 4.03
CA VAL A 114 -29.35 -41.21 2.73
C VAL A 114 -29.95 -39.81 2.92
N MET A 115 -30.77 -39.62 3.96
CA MET A 115 -31.33 -38.31 4.30
C MET A 115 -30.25 -37.32 4.76
N LEU A 116 -29.29 -37.77 5.57
CA LEU A 116 -28.18 -36.93 6.00
C LEU A 116 -27.29 -36.52 4.82
N LYS A 117 -26.99 -37.44 3.89
CA LYS A 117 -26.26 -37.14 2.66
C LYS A 117 -27.01 -36.10 1.80
N ALA A 118 -28.32 -36.25 1.67
CA ALA A 118 -29.16 -35.30 0.93
C ALA A 118 -29.18 -33.90 1.60
N SER A 119 -29.24 -33.83 2.94
CA SER A 119 -29.15 -32.57 3.67
C SER A 119 -27.79 -31.90 3.51
N VAL A 120 -26.69 -32.65 3.56
CA VAL A 120 -25.35 -32.11 3.32
C VAL A 120 -25.21 -31.56 1.89
N GLU A 121 -25.72 -32.28 0.90
CA GLU A 121 -25.72 -31.85 -0.51
C GLU A 121 -26.63 -30.62 -0.74
N THR A 122 -27.74 -30.52 0.00
CA THR A 122 -28.62 -29.34 0.00
C THR A 122 -27.94 -28.12 0.63
N ILE A 123 -27.13 -28.32 1.68
CA ILE A 123 -26.36 -27.24 2.31
C ILE A 123 -25.24 -26.77 1.37
N ASP A 124 -24.52 -27.70 0.72
CA ASP A 124 -23.46 -27.38 -0.24
C ASP A 124 -24.00 -26.62 -1.46
N SER A 125 -25.14 -27.03 -2.01
CA SER A 125 -25.80 -26.32 -3.11
C SER A 125 -26.29 -24.93 -2.69
N ARG A 126 -26.87 -24.76 -1.49
CA ARG A 126 -27.23 -23.43 -0.97
C ARG A 126 -26.03 -22.52 -0.75
N LEU A 127 -24.90 -23.06 -0.29
CA LEU A 127 -23.64 -22.32 -0.16
C LEU A 127 -23.12 -21.85 -1.52
N LYS A 128 -23.19 -22.70 -2.55
CA LYS A 128 -22.85 -22.35 -3.94
C LYS A 128 -23.80 -21.31 -4.54
N ASP A 129 -25.10 -21.42 -4.26
CA ASP A 129 -26.09 -20.45 -4.73
C ASP A 129 -25.93 -19.09 -4.05
N LEU A 130 -25.66 -19.05 -2.75
CA LEU A 130 -25.33 -17.81 -2.03
C LEU A 130 -24.06 -17.15 -2.59
N ASN A 131 -23.05 -17.95 -2.95
CA ASN A 131 -21.85 -17.46 -3.61
C ASN A 131 -22.14 -16.91 -5.03
N LYS A 132 -23.05 -17.55 -5.78
CA LYS A 132 -23.49 -17.07 -7.11
C LYS A 132 -24.35 -15.81 -7.06
N VAL A 133 -25.22 -15.65 -6.06
CA VAL A 133 -26.11 -14.47 -5.94
C VAL A 133 -25.32 -13.18 -5.68
N GLN A 134 -24.09 -13.26 -5.17
CA GLN A 134 -23.25 -12.10 -4.88
C GLN A 134 -22.41 -11.60 -6.06
N VAL A 135 -22.43 -12.29 -7.21
CA VAL A 135 -21.76 -11.86 -8.44
C VAL A 135 -22.81 -11.55 -9.50
N LYS A 136 -23.39 -10.34 -9.43
CA LYS A 136 -24.07 -9.73 -10.58
C LYS A 136 -23.23 -8.57 -11.12
N PRO A 137 -22.30 -8.81 -12.05
CA PRO A 137 -21.72 -7.75 -12.86
C PRO A 137 -22.75 -7.34 -13.92
N ALA A 138 -22.89 -6.03 -14.11
CA ALA A 138 -23.62 -5.44 -15.22
C ALA A 138 -23.09 -5.93 -16.59
N PRO A 139 -23.91 -5.95 -17.65
CA PRO A 139 -23.51 -6.52 -18.94
C PRO A 139 -22.40 -5.70 -19.61
N ALA A 140 -21.32 -6.40 -19.99
CA ALA A 140 -20.23 -5.87 -20.80
C ALA A 140 -20.65 -5.65 -22.26
N SER A 141 -20.23 -4.52 -22.83
CA SER A 141 -20.34 -4.19 -24.27
C SER A 141 -19.18 -4.82 -25.07
N PRO A 142 -19.33 -5.05 -26.40
CA PRO A 142 -18.52 -6.02 -27.14
C PRO A 142 -17.20 -5.50 -27.73
N SER A 143 -16.27 -6.44 -27.91
CA SER A 143 -14.94 -6.38 -28.53
C SER A 143 -14.79 -5.57 -29.82
N LYS A 144 -13.58 -5.01 -30.01
CA LYS A 144 -12.94 -4.81 -31.33
C LYS A 144 -11.44 -5.15 -31.30
N PRO A 145 -10.83 -5.48 -32.47
CA PRO A 145 -9.74 -6.46 -32.57
C PRO A 145 -8.33 -5.86 -32.69
N LYS A 146 -7.33 -6.71 -32.41
CA LYS A 146 -5.86 -6.58 -32.61
C LYS A 146 -5.45 -5.91 -33.93
N PRO A 147 -4.21 -5.39 -33.99
CA PRO A 147 -3.27 -5.96 -34.96
C PRO A 147 -1.83 -6.23 -34.46
N ALA A 148 -1.32 -7.36 -34.97
CA ALA A 148 0.03 -7.61 -35.53
C ALA A 148 1.34 -7.38 -34.73
N VAL A 149 1.92 -8.53 -34.33
CA VAL A 149 3.26 -9.06 -34.69
C VAL A 149 4.46 -8.09 -34.75
N ARG A 150 5.50 -8.39 -33.95
CA ARG A 150 6.89 -8.42 -34.43
C ARG A 150 7.73 -9.45 -33.66
N LYS A 151 8.25 -10.42 -34.41
CA LYS A 151 9.25 -11.42 -34.03
C LYS A 151 10.61 -10.74 -33.84
N MET A 152 11.38 -11.14 -32.83
CA MET A 152 12.84 -11.25 -32.93
C MET A 152 13.30 -12.52 -32.20
N ALA A 153 14.18 -13.27 -32.87
CA ALA A 153 14.75 -14.55 -32.47
C ALA A 153 16.20 -14.34 -31.93
N PRO A 154 17.04 -15.38 -31.71
CA PRO A 154 17.37 -15.89 -30.37
C PRO A 154 18.89 -15.89 -30.00
N ALA A 155 19.17 -16.30 -28.75
CA ALA A 155 20.42 -16.87 -28.21
C ALA A 155 21.55 -15.88 -27.80
N PRO A 156 22.44 -16.21 -26.82
CA PRO A 156 22.95 -17.56 -26.48
C PRO A 156 22.92 -18.01 -25.01
N LYS A 157 23.14 -19.32 -24.87
CA LYS A 157 23.06 -20.17 -23.68
C LYS A 157 24.25 -19.99 -22.74
N THR A 158 24.00 -20.05 -21.44
CA THR A 158 24.98 -20.50 -20.42
C THR A 158 24.27 -21.26 -19.29
N VAL A 159 24.45 -22.59 -19.34
CA VAL A 159 24.77 -23.50 -18.24
C VAL A 159 23.84 -23.58 -17.00
N THR A 160 22.98 -24.61 -17.06
CA THR A 160 22.54 -25.53 -15.98
C THR A 160 22.26 -24.98 -14.58
N ALA A 161 20.99 -24.72 -14.31
CA ALA A 161 20.33 -25.18 -13.10
C ALA A 161 18.96 -25.73 -13.53
N SER A 162 18.50 -26.84 -12.94
CA SER A 162 17.17 -27.40 -13.18
C SER A 162 16.12 -26.28 -13.22
N PRO A 163 15.16 -26.29 -14.16
CA PRO A 163 14.14 -25.25 -14.21
C PRO A 163 13.51 -25.14 -12.82
N PRO A 164 13.55 -23.96 -12.19
CA PRO A 164 12.95 -23.78 -10.88
C PRO A 164 11.48 -24.22 -11.00
N PRO A 165 10.97 -25.06 -10.07
CA PRO A 165 9.59 -25.51 -10.14
C PRO A 165 8.70 -24.27 -10.30
N ALA A 166 7.92 -24.23 -11.37
CA ALA A 166 7.03 -23.10 -11.60
C ALA A 166 6.15 -22.96 -10.37
N PRO A 167 6.01 -21.75 -9.80
CA PRO A 167 5.16 -21.56 -8.64
C PRO A 167 3.77 -22.10 -8.97
N PRO A 168 3.14 -22.90 -8.09
CA PRO A 168 1.79 -23.39 -8.29
C PRO A 168 0.75 -22.28 -8.05
N PHE A 169 1.13 -21.02 -8.24
CA PHE A 169 0.37 -19.80 -8.05
C PHE A 169 0.96 -18.70 -8.94
N ASN A 170 0.11 -17.76 -9.33
CA ASN A 170 0.51 -16.54 -10.01
C ASN A 170 0.75 -15.45 -8.98
N VAL A 171 1.80 -14.66 -9.17
CA VAL A 171 2.05 -13.46 -8.36
C VAL A 171 1.50 -12.26 -9.11
N LEU A 172 0.58 -11.54 -8.47
CA LEU A 172 -0.17 -10.44 -9.08
C LEU A 172 0.46 -9.08 -8.81
N GLY A 173 1.06 -8.87 -7.64
CA GLY A 173 1.60 -7.58 -7.25
C GLY A 173 2.06 -7.50 -5.81
N ILE A 174 2.62 -6.34 -5.45
CA ILE A 174 2.94 -5.98 -4.07
C ILE A 174 1.90 -4.97 -3.60
N GLU A 175 1.33 -5.21 -2.43
CA GLU A 175 0.41 -4.28 -1.78
C GLU A 175 1.04 -3.71 -0.52
N TYR A 176 0.77 -2.44 -0.23
CA TYR A 176 1.26 -1.77 0.97
C TYR A 176 0.08 -1.43 1.87
N ARG A 177 0.07 -1.97 3.10
CA ARG A 177 -0.98 -1.70 4.09
C ARG A 177 -0.35 -1.37 5.43
N GLY A 178 -0.69 -0.18 5.95
CA GLY A 178 -0.30 0.21 7.32
C GLY A 178 1.20 0.19 7.59
N GLY A 179 2.06 0.39 6.59
CA GLY A 179 3.52 0.33 6.77
C GLY A 179 4.17 -0.98 6.29
N GLU A 180 3.37 -2.03 6.07
CA GLU A 180 3.82 -3.38 5.78
C GLU A 180 3.60 -3.74 4.30
N ARG A 181 4.54 -4.51 3.73
CA ARG A 181 4.47 -5.02 2.35
C ARG A 181 3.89 -6.42 2.35
N PHE A 182 2.86 -6.62 1.54
CA PHE A 182 2.23 -7.90 1.29
C PHE A 182 2.40 -8.28 -0.17
N LEU A 183 2.53 -9.57 -0.43
CA LEU A 183 2.55 -10.10 -1.78
C LEU A 183 1.16 -10.67 -2.11
N SER A 184 0.58 -10.21 -3.23
CA SER A 184 -0.66 -10.74 -3.77
C SER A 184 -0.38 -11.98 -4.62
N VAL A 185 -0.91 -13.12 -4.21
CA VAL A 185 -0.79 -14.39 -4.92
C VAL A 185 -2.16 -14.99 -5.20
N ALA A 186 -2.33 -15.65 -6.34
CA ALA A 186 -3.59 -16.30 -6.70
C ALA A 186 -3.32 -17.68 -7.32
N PRO A 187 -4.25 -18.64 -7.23
CA PRO A 187 -4.16 -19.90 -7.97
C PRO A 187 -3.98 -19.66 -9.48
N PRO A 188 -3.27 -20.54 -10.19
CA PRO A 188 -3.02 -20.39 -11.61
C PRO A 188 -4.35 -20.38 -12.37
N GLY A 189 -4.56 -19.38 -13.22
CA GLY A 189 -5.78 -19.20 -14.00
C GLY A 189 -6.92 -18.49 -13.28
N SER A 190 -6.77 -18.14 -11.99
CA SER A 190 -7.73 -17.29 -11.30
C SER A 190 -7.61 -15.82 -11.74
N THR A 191 -8.77 -15.20 -11.96
CA THR A 191 -8.91 -13.75 -12.19
C THR A 191 -9.86 -13.11 -11.19
N GLN A 192 -10.32 -13.87 -10.18
CA GLN A 192 -11.29 -13.43 -9.19
C GLN A 192 -10.58 -12.82 -7.98
N LEU A 193 -11.01 -11.63 -7.56
CA LEU A 193 -10.45 -10.94 -6.40
C LEU A 193 -10.60 -11.74 -5.09
N SER A 194 -11.64 -12.58 -4.99
CA SER A 194 -11.88 -13.47 -3.84
C SER A 194 -10.86 -14.59 -3.68
N GLU A 195 -10.10 -14.91 -4.74
CA GLU A 195 -9.09 -15.97 -4.76
C GLU A 195 -7.67 -15.39 -4.67
N ILE A 196 -7.55 -14.08 -4.40
CA ILE A 196 -6.27 -13.40 -4.16
C ILE A 196 -5.96 -13.45 -2.67
N TYR A 197 -4.81 -14.02 -2.35
CA TYR A 197 -4.28 -14.11 -0.99
C TYR A 197 -3.13 -13.11 -0.81
N LEU A 198 -3.13 -12.44 0.34
CA LEU A 198 -2.04 -11.57 0.76
C LEU A 198 -1.17 -12.31 1.75
N ILE A 199 0.11 -12.46 1.41
CA ILE A 199 1.12 -13.10 2.27
C ILE A 199 2.21 -12.10 2.63
N ARG A 200 2.71 -12.13 3.86
CA ARG A 200 3.84 -11.29 4.30
C ARG A 200 5.14 -12.10 4.39
N PRO A 201 6.32 -11.46 4.47
CA PRO A 201 7.57 -12.15 4.74
C PRO A 201 7.45 -13.04 5.98
N GLY A 202 7.74 -14.33 5.83
CA GLY A 202 7.59 -15.37 6.86
C GLY A 202 6.40 -16.30 6.63
N ASP A 203 5.37 -15.88 5.91
CA ASP A 203 4.17 -16.69 5.68
C ASP A 203 4.38 -17.73 4.56
N ALA A 204 3.68 -18.85 4.67
CA ALA A 204 3.62 -19.88 3.64
C ALA A 204 2.38 -19.70 2.74
N VAL A 205 2.54 -19.95 1.44
CA VAL A 205 1.41 -19.96 0.50
C VAL A 205 0.56 -21.20 0.77
N ALA A 206 -0.72 -20.99 1.04
CA ALA A 206 -1.66 -22.04 1.46
C ALA A 206 -1.64 -23.24 0.50
N GLY A 207 -1.50 -24.45 1.05
CA GLY A 207 -1.46 -25.69 0.27
C GLY A 207 -0.16 -25.96 -0.47
N THR A 208 0.92 -25.21 -0.21
CA THR A 208 2.22 -25.36 -0.88
C THR A 208 3.38 -25.39 0.10
N SER A 209 4.56 -25.83 -0.36
CA SER A 209 5.82 -25.75 0.38
C SER A 209 6.56 -24.41 0.24
N TRP A 210 5.90 -23.39 -0.31
CA TRP A 210 6.50 -22.10 -0.62
C TRP A 210 6.29 -21.13 0.53
N ARG A 211 7.40 -20.65 1.11
CA ARG A 211 7.38 -19.63 2.16
C ARG A 211 8.01 -18.35 1.66
N LEU A 212 7.33 -17.22 1.83
CA LEU A 212 7.88 -15.93 1.46
C LEU A 212 9.02 -15.56 2.43
N ARG A 213 10.21 -15.23 1.94
CA ARG A 213 11.34 -14.76 2.76
C ARG A 213 11.46 -13.24 2.75
N SER A 214 11.35 -12.62 1.58
CA SER A 214 11.45 -11.18 1.44
C SER A 214 10.72 -10.68 0.21
N ILE A 215 10.29 -9.42 0.29
CA ILE A 215 9.67 -8.68 -0.82
C ILE A 215 10.61 -7.51 -1.14
N THR A 216 10.97 -7.37 -2.42
CA THR A 216 11.80 -6.29 -2.95
C THR A 216 11.07 -5.66 -4.14
N ASP A 217 11.45 -4.45 -4.54
CA ASP A 217 10.82 -3.76 -5.67
C ASP A 217 10.87 -4.63 -6.93
N GLY A 218 9.69 -5.10 -7.37
CA GLY A 218 9.52 -5.95 -8.56
C GLY A 218 9.88 -7.45 -8.37
N ARG A 219 10.27 -7.89 -7.16
CA ARG A 219 10.69 -9.29 -6.91
C ARG A 219 10.24 -9.83 -5.56
N ALA A 220 9.86 -11.09 -5.54
CA ALA A 220 9.57 -11.84 -4.31
C ALA A 220 10.53 -13.02 -4.17
N ALA A 221 11.20 -13.13 -3.02
CA ALA A 221 12.06 -14.25 -2.70
C ALA A 221 11.30 -15.25 -1.81
N PHE A 222 11.28 -16.50 -2.24
CA PHE A 222 10.65 -17.62 -1.57
C PHE A 222 11.69 -18.64 -1.11
N ASP A 223 11.34 -19.38 -0.07
CA ASP A 223 11.96 -20.63 0.33
C ASP A 223 11.03 -21.78 -0.06
N VAL A 224 11.53 -22.73 -0.84
CA VAL A 224 10.80 -23.91 -1.27
C VAL A 224 11.51 -25.12 -0.68
N ALA A 225 10.99 -25.64 0.43
CA ALA A 225 11.59 -26.77 1.15
C ALA A 225 13.10 -26.61 1.42
N GLY A 226 13.55 -25.41 1.82
CA GLY A 226 14.95 -25.09 2.10
C GLY A 226 15.76 -24.59 0.90
N SER A 227 15.17 -24.52 -0.30
CA SER A 227 15.80 -23.96 -1.50
C SER A 227 15.32 -22.54 -1.79
N PRO A 228 16.22 -21.54 -1.90
CA PRO A 228 15.82 -20.18 -2.22
C PRO A 228 15.40 -20.05 -3.69
N GLN A 229 14.22 -19.48 -3.94
CA GLN A 229 13.67 -19.26 -5.28
C GLN A 229 13.17 -17.83 -5.42
N THR A 230 13.49 -17.16 -6.53
CA THR A 230 13.03 -15.78 -6.77
C THR A 230 11.99 -15.74 -7.88
N VAL A 231 10.86 -15.08 -7.62
CA VAL A 231 9.80 -14.84 -8.61
C VAL A 231 9.79 -13.36 -8.95
N THR A 232 9.83 -13.05 -10.24
CA THR A 232 9.69 -11.69 -10.75
C THR A 232 8.20 -11.37 -10.89
N LEU A 233 7.83 -10.17 -10.50
CA LEU A 233 6.47 -9.66 -10.67
C LEU A 233 6.28 -9.28 -12.13
N ALA A 234 5.18 -9.71 -12.74
CA ALA A 234 4.78 -9.18 -14.03
C ALA A 234 4.44 -7.68 -13.87
N PRO A 235 4.84 -6.81 -14.81
CA PRO A 235 4.53 -5.38 -14.76
C PRO A 235 3.03 -5.08 -14.93
#